data_AF-A0A0F9GP24-F1
#
_entry.id   AF-A0A0F9GP24-F1
#
_cell.length_a   1.000
_cell.length_b   1.000
_cell.length_c   1.000
_cell.angle_alpha   90.00
_cell.angle_beta   90.00
_cell.angle_gamma   90.00
#
_symmetry.space_group_name_H-M   'P 1'
#
loop_
_entity.id
_entity.type
_entity.pdbx_description
1 polymer ?
#
loop_
_entity_poly.entity_id
_entity_poly.type
_entity_poly.pdbx_seq_one_letter_code
_entity_poly.pdbx_strand_id
1 'polypeptide(L)'
;MEVEPQFEFMETGQSHEAEPSATVEVVESGKAGDLVEADSYEEMLKARIPLNNNPRKASYLSYRAAGFSVRESCALAEVQFGTVKKWRRDDEEFRGWESGEKLAWLQNNIAHDLTQMEFMRNFRLCLRLDKKVLLKASLSLSLLTDREMEVLKVIRKHYTPQDIIAVQRALVPEPDHMPPGSYKESITVTVEGRQVEGEAARRAASRALLENFEAGKRALEALPEPTEQSNGDRALEGEVLD
;
A
#
# COMPACT_ATOMS: atom_id res chain seq x y z
N MET A 1 11.64 -28.89 -89.17
CA MET A 1 12.93 -29.47 -88.77
C MET A 1 13.48 -28.51 -87.74
N GLU A 2 12.98 -28.65 -86.51
CA GLU A 2 13.30 -27.78 -85.38
C GLU A 2 14.22 -28.58 -84.47
N VAL A 3 15.35 -27.97 -84.15
CA VAL A 3 16.48 -28.58 -83.46
C VAL A 3 16.32 -28.31 -81.97
N GLU A 4 16.09 -29.35 -81.18
CA GLU A 4 16.18 -29.30 -79.72
C GLU A 4 17.63 -29.12 -79.29
N PRO A 5 17.94 -28.22 -78.34
CA PRO A 5 19.24 -28.23 -77.69
C PRO A 5 19.18 -29.15 -76.46
N GLN A 6 19.90 -30.27 -76.54
CA GLN A 6 20.27 -31.09 -75.38
C GLN A 6 21.21 -30.27 -74.49
N PHE A 7 20.80 -30.00 -73.25
CA PHE A 7 21.67 -29.41 -72.24
C PHE A 7 22.24 -30.52 -71.34
N GLU A 8 23.54 -30.72 -71.51
CA GLU A 8 24.41 -31.64 -70.79
C GLU A 8 24.53 -31.23 -69.30
N PHE A 9 24.24 -32.16 -68.39
CA PHE A 9 24.50 -31.99 -66.96
C PHE A 9 26.01 -32.16 -66.71
N MET A 10 26.71 -31.05 -66.46
CA MET A 10 28.04 -31.08 -65.85
C MET A 10 27.90 -31.17 -64.32
N GLU A 11 28.22 -32.35 -63.77
CA GLU A 11 28.52 -32.51 -62.35
C GLU A 11 29.85 -31.80 -62.04
N THR A 12 29.76 -30.66 -61.37
CA THR A 12 30.88 -30.08 -60.62
C THR A 12 30.59 -30.23 -59.14
N GLY A 13 31.33 -31.12 -58.48
CA GLY A 13 31.39 -31.19 -57.03
C GLY A 13 31.99 -29.90 -56.46
N GLN A 14 31.24 -29.28 -55.55
CA GLN A 14 31.77 -28.32 -54.59
C GLN A 14 31.17 -28.65 -53.21
N SER A 15 32.05 -29.12 -52.34
CA SER A 15 31.90 -29.21 -50.89
C SER A 15 31.99 -27.82 -50.24
N HIS A 16 31.43 -27.70 -49.03
CA HIS A 16 31.31 -26.52 -48.13
C HIS A 16 29.97 -25.77 -48.30
N GLU A 17 29.12 -25.57 -47.29
CA GLU A 17 29.16 -25.77 -45.83
C GLU A 17 27.71 -26.10 -45.41
N ALA A 18 27.51 -27.20 -44.69
CA ALA A 18 26.22 -27.48 -44.07
C ALA A 18 25.98 -26.46 -42.96
N GLU A 19 25.03 -25.54 -43.15
CA GLU A 19 24.50 -24.77 -42.04
C GLU A 19 24.02 -25.73 -40.94
N PRO A 20 24.35 -25.47 -39.67
CA PRO A 20 23.88 -26.33 -38.59
C PRO A 20 22.35 -26.24 -38.56
N SER A 21 21.69 -27.33 -38.93
CA SER A 21 20.26 -27.49 -38.77
C SER A 21 19.91 -27.14 -37.33
N ALA A 22 19.24 -26.00 -37.13
CA ALA A 22 18.73 -25.61 -35.85
C ALA A 22 17.73 -26.67 -35.39
N THR A 23 18.21 -27.60 -34.56
CA THR A 23 17.36 -28.52 -33.82
C THR A 23 16.48 -27.66 -32.94
N VAL A 24 15.21 -27.54 -33.33
CA VAL A 24 14.17 -27.00 -32.47
C VAL A 24 14.00 -28.00 -31.32
N GLU A 25 14.77 -27.80 -30.25
CA GLU A 25 14.47 -28.41 -28.97
C GLU A 25 13.13 -27.82 -28.51
N VAL A 26 12.09 -28.66 -28.56
CA VAL A 26 10.86 -28.42 -27.84
C VAL A 26 11.22 -28.49 -26.36
N VAL A 27 11.60 -27.34 -25.81
CA VAL A 27 11.74 -27.17 -24.36
C VAL A 27 10.35 -27.38 -23.78
N GLU A 28 10.16 -28.53 -23.13
CA GLU A 28 8.96 -28.80 -22.35
C GLU A 28 8.70 -27.59 -21.46
N SER A 29 7.52 -26.98 -21.68
CA SER A 29 7.01 -25.87 -20.89
C SER A 29 7.26 -26.17 -19.42
N GLY A 30 8.16 -25.38 -18.82
CA GLY A 30 8.68 -25.61 -17.48
C GLY A 30 7.58 -26.02 -16.53
N LYS A 31 7.81 -27.14 -15.82
CA LYS A 31 7.03 -27.57 -14.67
C LYS A 31 6.65 -26.33 -13.88
N ALA A 32 5.35 -26.17 -13.64
CA ALA A 32 4.75 -25.01 -12.99
C ALA A 32 5.17 -24.79 -11.51
N GLY A 33 6.23 -25.48 -11.04
CA GLY A 33 6.74 -25.44 -9.68
C GLY A 33 7.77 -24.34 -9.40
N ASP A 34 8.57 -23.90 -10.39
CA ASP A 34 9.84 -23.21 -10.07
C ASP A 34 9.87 -21.70 -10.39
N LEU A 35 8.72 -21.03 -10.46
CA LEU A 35 8.66 -19.60 -10.73
C LEU A 35 8.32 -18.82 -9.45
N VAL A 36 9.36 -18.45 -8.70
CA VAL A 36 9.41 -17.44 -7.61
C VAL A 36 8.58 -17.78 -6.37
N GLU A 37 9.28 -18.14 -5.29
CA GLU A 37 8.75 -18.65 -4.03
C GLU A 37 7.77 -17.69 -3.36
N ALA A 38 6.56 -18.19 -3.11
CA ALA A 38 5.55 -17.53 -2.27
C ALA A 38 6.03 -17.37 -0.81
N ASP A 39 7.12 -18.05 -0.46
CA ASP A 39 7.70 -18.14 0.87
C ASP A 39 8.28 -16.80 1.33
N SER A 40 8.88 -16.02 0.42
CA SER A 40 9.46 -14.70 0.77
C SER A 40 8.45 -13.71 1.36
N TYR A 41 7.18 -13.78 0.93
CA TYR A 41 6.15 -12.86 1.39
C TYR A 41 5.52 -13.32 2.71
N GLU A 42 5.32 -14.63 2.85
CA GLU A 42 4.80 -15.23 4.08
C GLU A 42 5.83 -15.13 5.22
N GLU A 43 7.12 -15.21 4.90
CA GLU A 43 8.21 -14.97 5.84
C GLU A 43 8.28 -13.48 6.26
N MET A 44 8.09 -12.54 5.33
CA MET A 44 7.95 -11.12 5.66
C MET A 44 6.77 -10.85 6.60
N LEU A 45 5.64 -11.52 6.38
CA LEU A 45 4.44 -11.44 7.21
C LEU A 45 4.73 -11.95 8.63
N LYS A 46 5.35 -13.13 8.76
CA LYS A 46 5.69 -13.74 10.04
C LYS A 46 6.78 -12.96 10.79
N ALA A 47 7.69 -12.28 10.08
CA ALA A 47 8.74 -11.45 10.67
C ALA A 47 8.22 -10.23 11.44
N ARG A 48 7.04 -9.69 11.09
CA ARG A 48 6.41 -8.59 11.84
C ARG A 48 5.69 -9.06 13.11
N ILE A 49 5.42 -10.36 13.23
CA ILE A 49 4.72 -10.93 14.36
C ILE A 49 5.74 -11.33 15.44
N PRO A 50 5.52 -10.95 16.71
CA PRO A 50 6.33 -11.43 17.81
C PRO A 50 6.39 -12.96 17.86
N LEU A 51 7.49 -13.52 18.38
CA LEU A 51 7.72 -14.97 18.45
C LEU A 51 7.88 -15.68 17.08
N ASN A 52 8.41 -14.98 16.08
CA ASN A 52 8.72 -15.54 14.74
C ASN A 52 9.65 -16.77 14.77
N ASN A 53 10.38 -17.00 15.88
CA ASN A 53 11.20 -18.20 16.08
C ASN A 53 10.38 -19.50 16.00
N ASN A 54 9.05 -19.46 16.15
CA ASN A 54 8.17 -20.59 15.91
C ASN A 54 7.08 -20.22 14.89
N PRO A 55 7.14 -20.77 13.66
CA PRO A 55 6.22 -20.39 12.59
C PRO A 55 4.75 -20.74 12.94
N ARG A 56 4.51 -21.79 13.73
CA ARG A 56 3.14 -22.16 14.14
C ARG A 56 2.55 -21.18 15.15
N LYS A 57 3.37 -20.63 16.05
CA LYS A 57 2.93 -19.58 16.98
C LYS A 57 2.66 -18.27 16.24
N ALA A 58 3.55 -17.91 15.31
CA ALA A 58 3.39 -16.72 14.48
C ALA A 58 2.13 -16.79 13.61
N SER A 59 1.88 -17.91 12.92
CA SER A 59 0.63 -18.12 12.15
C SER A 59 -0.61 -18.11 13.03
N TYR A 60 -0.57 -18.68 14.23
CA TYR A 60 -1.70 -18.58 15.15
C TYR A 60 -1.95 -17.13 15.60
N LEU A 61 -0.89 -16.40 15.94
CA LEU A 61 -0.97 -15.01 16.39
C LEU A 61 -1.38 -14.05 15.26
N SER A 62 -1.06 -14.34 13.99
CA SER A 62 -1.53 -13.54 12.85
C SER A 62 -3.05 -13.49 12.80
N TYR A 63 -3.71 -14.63 12.95
CA TYR A 63 -5.17 -14.70 13.00
C TYR A 63 -5.74 -14.06 14.26
N ARG A 64 -5.06 -14.18 15.41
CA ARG A 64 -5.48 -13.47 16.63
C ARG A 64 -5.38 -11.95 16.48
N ALA A 65 -4.33 -11.47 15.83
CA ALA A 65 -4.14 -10.07 15.48
C ALA A 65 -5.22 -9.59 14.49
N ALA A 66 -5.67 -10.43 13.57
CA ALA A 66 -6.81 -10.12 12.69
C ALA A 66 -8.19 -10.15 13.39
N GLY A 67 -8.25 -10.44 14.69
CA GLY A 67 -9.49 -10.41 15.49
C GLY A 67 -10.24 -11.74 15.58
N PHE A 68 -9.71 -12.81 14.99
CA PHE A 68 -10.34 -14.14 15.08
C PHE A 68 -10.34 -14.67 16.52
N SER A 69 -11.38 -15.42 16.88
CA SER A 69 -11.46 -16.14 18.14
C SER A 69 -10.39 -17.24 18.22
N VAL A 70 -10.07 -17.69 19.43
CA VAL A 70 -9.07 -18.76 19.65
C VAL A 70 -9.39 -20.01 18.84
N ARG A 71 -10.68 -20.38 18.72
CA ARG A 71 -11.10 -21.58 17.97
C ARG A 71 -10.91 -21.41 16.47
N GLU A 72 -11.24 -20.24 15.93
CA GLU A 72 -11.05 -19.93 14.51
C GLU A 72 -9.56 -19.85 14.17
N SER A 73 -8.75 -19.19 15.00
CA SER A 73 -7.30 -19.12 14.82
C SER A 73 -6.65 -20.50 14.88
N CYS A 74 -7.14 -21.41 15.74
CA CYS A 74 -6.68 -22.80 15.77
C CYS A 74 -7.00 -23.55 14.47
N ALA A 75 -8.21 -23.35 13.93
CA ALA A 75 -8.64 -23.99 12.69
C ALA A 75 -7.83 -23.49 11.49
N LEU A 76 -7.65 -22.16 11.38
CA LEU A 76 -6.93 -21.54 10.26
C LEU A 76 -5.42 -21.81 10.30
N ALA A 77 -4.81 -21.82 11.49
CA ALA A 77 -3.39 -22.12 11.64
C ALA A 77 -3.07 -23.63 11.69
N GLU A 78 -4.08 -24.49 11.56
CA GLU A 78 -3.93 -25.96 11.68
C GLU A 78 -3.22 -26.38 12.99
N VAL A 79 -3.60 -25.72 14.09
CA VAL A 79 -3.09 -26.01 15.44
C VAL A 79 -4.21 -26.52 16.33
N GLN A 80 -3.96 -27.62 17.03
CA GLN A 80 -4.92 -28.12 18.02
C GLN A 80 -4.98 -27.21 19.25
N PHE A 81 -6.16 -27.04 19.82
CA PHE A 81 -6.38 -26.24 21.04
C PHE A 81 -5.51 -26.70 22.23
N GLY A 82 -5.26 -28.02 22.34
CA GLY A 82 -4.36 -28.58 23.36
C GLY A 82 -2.92 -28.04 23.25
N THR A 83 -2.44 -27.83 22.03
CA THR A 83 -1.12 -27.24 21.75
C THR A 83 -1.05 -25.78 22.21
N VAL A 84 -2.11 -25.00 21.93
CA VAL A 84 -2.19 -23.61 22.41
C VAL A 84 -2.23 -23.55 23.94
N LYS A 85 -3.00 -24.44 24.58
CA LYS A 85 -3.03 -24.53 26.05
C LYS A 85 -1.66 -24.86 26.63
N LYS A 86 -0.89 -25.73 25.97
CA LYS A 86 0.51 -26.02 26.34
C LYS A 86 1.38 -24.76 26.19
N TRP A 87 1.28 -24.04 25.08
CA TRP A 87 2.03 -22.79 24.89
C TRP A 87 1.73 -21.74 25.95
N ARG A 88 0.46 -21.54 26.34
CA ARG A 88 0.10 -20.61 27.43
C ARG A 88 0.71 -20.95 28.78
N ARG A 89 0.98 -22.24 29.02
CA ARG A 89 1.56 -22.73 30.29
C ARG A 89 3.08 -22.66 30.27
N ASP A 90 3.68 -23.04 29.14
CA ASP A 90 5.13 -23.22 29.03
C ASP A 90 5.84 -21.94 28.55
N ASP A 91 5.11 -20.96 28.01
CA ASP A 91 5.64 -19.70 27.46
C ASP A 91 4.79 -18.50 27.94
N GLU A 92 5.32 -17.77 28.92
CA GLU A 92 4.67 -16.59 29.49
C GLU A 92 4.59 -15.43 28.50
N GLU A 93 5.57 -15.31 27.60
CA GLU A 93 5.59 -14.25 26.59
C GLU A 93 4.44 -14.45 25.59
N PHE A 94 4.25 -15.69 25.13
CA PHE A 94 3.11 -16.07 24.28
C PHE A 94 1.78 -15.77 24.96
N ARG A 95 1.63 -16.11 26.24
CA ARG A 95 0.42 -15.81 27.01
C ARG A 95 0.14 -14.31 27.05
N GLY A 96 1.19 -13.49 27.16
CA GLY A 96 1.11 -12.04 27.09
C GLY A 96 0.62 -11.56 25.72
N TRP A 97 1.21 -12.03 24.62
CA TRP A 97 0.81 -11.61 23.26
C TRP A 97 -0.60 -12.06 22.85
N GLU A 98 -1.09 -13.17 23.42
CA GLU A 98 -2.41 -13.72 23.10
C GLU A 98 -3.57 -13.04 23.85
N SER A 99 -3.29 -12.24 24.88
CA SER A 99 -4.32 -11.69 25.77
C SER A 99 -4.04 -10.27 26.24
N GLY A 100 -5.09 -9.55 26.63
CA GLY A 100 -4.97 -8.21 27.22
C GLY A 100 -4.42 -7.16 26.26
N GLU A 101 -3.54 -6.30 26.78
CA GLU A 101 -3.07 -5.10 26.11
C GLU A 101 -2.18 -5.38 24.89
N LYS A 102 -1.35 -6.42 24.93
CA LYS A 102 -0.48 -6.77 23.80
C LYS A 102 -1.28 -7.29 22.61
N LEU A 103 -2.37 -8.03 22.85
CA LEU A 103 -3.27 -8.44 21.77
C LEU A 103 -3.97 -7.22 21.15
N ALA A 104 -4.46 -6.30 21.98
CA ALA A 104 -5.08 -5.07 21.49
C ALA A 104 -4.09 -4.23 20.65
N TRP A 105 -2.83 -4.18 21.08
CA TRP A 105 -1.76 -3.54 20.30
C TRP A 105 -1.55 -4.23 18.94
N LEU A 106 -1.50 -5.58 18.89
CA LEU A 106 -1.40 -6.32 17.64
C LEU A 106 -2.58 -6.03 16.71
N GLN A 107 -3.80 -5.98 17.26
CA GLN A 107 -5.01 -5.70 16.50
C GLN A 107 -5.02 -4.29 15.92
N ASN A 108 -4.53 -3.29 16.65
CA ASN A 108 -4.53 -1.90 16.20
C ASN A 108 -3.38 -1.56 15.26
N ASN A 109 -2.22 -2.21 15.39
CA ASN A 109 -1.01 -1.82 14.66
C ASN A 109 -0.63 -2.79 13.54
N ILE A 110 -0.97 -4.07 13.66
CA ILE A 110 -0.48 -5.12 12.75
C ILE A 110 -1.60 -5.73 11.91
N ALA A 111 -2.85 -5.74 12.39
CA ALA A 111 -3.97 -6.38 11.68
C ALA A 111 -4.21 -5.83 10.27
N HIS A 112 -4.17 -4.49 10.13
CA HIS A 112 -4.35 -3.84 8.84
C HIS A 112 -3.27 -4.26 7.85
N ASP A 113 -2.01 -4.14 8.28
CA ASP A 113 -0.83 -4.53 7.49
C ASP A 113 -0.88 -6.00 7.08
N LEU A 114 -1.20 -6.92 8.00
CA LEU A 114 -1.34 -8.35 7.70
C LEU A 114 -2.42 -8.58 6.63
N THR A 115 -3.59 -7.96 6.79
CA THR A 115 -4.72 -8.15 5.87
C THR A 115 -4.41 -7.58 4.50
N GLN A 116 -3.86 -6.36 4.43
CA GLN A 116 -3.45 -5.74 3.19
C GLN A 116 -2.40 -6.61 2.49
N MET A 117 -1.44 -7.14 3.25
CA MET A 117 -0.41 -7.97 2.70
C MET A 117 -0.97 -9.31 2.15
N GLU A 118 -1.76 -10.04 2.93
CA GLU A 118 -2.43 -11.28 2.49
C GLU A 118 -3.29 -11.06 1.24
N PHE A 119 -4.02 -9.94 1.19
CA PHE A 119 -4.77 -9.54 0.01
C PHE A 119 -3.85 -9.33 -1.20
N MET A 120 -2.76 -8.58 -1.06
CA MET A 120 -1.81 -8.33 -2.15
C MET A 120 -1.14 -9.62 -2.64
N ARG A 121 -0.85 -10.57 -1.75
CA ARG A 121 -0.37 -11.92 -2.11
C ARG A 121 -1.39 -12.64 -2.98
N ASN A 122 -2.64 -12.73 -2.52
CA ASN A 122 -3.70 -13.41 -3.26
C ASN A 122 -3.97 -12.74 -4.60
N PHE A 123 -3.96 -11.40 -4.64
CA PHE A 123 -4.10 -10.62 -5.85
C PHE A 123 -2.99 -10.94 -6.87
N ARG A 124 -1.73 -11.03 -6.45
CA ARG A 124 -0.62 -11.46 -7.32
C ARG A 124 -0.83 -12.88 -7.87
N LEU A 125 -1.35 -13.82 -7.07
CA LEU A 125 -1.66 -15.17 -7.54
C LEU A 125 -2.73 -15.17 -8.63
N CYS A 126 -3.79 -14.36 -8.46
CA CYS A 126 -4.81 -14.16 -9.48
C CYS A 126 -4.20 -13.59 -10.78
N LEU A 127 -3.40 -12.53 -10.70
CA LEU A 127 -2.74 -11.94 -11.88
C LEU A 127 -1.84 -12.94 -12.62
N ARG A 128 -1.21 -13.88 -11.90
CA ARG A 128 -0.41 -14.95 -12.54
C ARG A 128 -1.29 -15.95 -13.29
N LEU A 129 -2.44 -16.30 -12.75
CA LEU A 129 -3.42 -17.13 -13.46
C LEU A 129 -3.92 -16.40 -14.71
N ASP A 130 -4.27 -15.12 -14.57
CA ASP A 130 -4.75 -14.28 -15.67
C ASP A 130 -3.71 -14.19 -16.78
N LYS A 131 -2.43 -13.98 -16.45
CA LYS A 131 -1.32 -13.98 -17.40
C LYS A 131 -1.28 -15.27 -18.22
N LYS A 132 -1.43 -16.44 -17.59
CA LYS A 132 -1.39 -17.74 -18.29
C LYS A 132 -2.55 -17.85 -19.29
N VAL A 133 -3.75 -17.47 -18.89
CA VAL A 133 -4.94 -17.51 -19.75
C VAL A 133 -4.83 -16.50 -20.90
N LEU A 134 -4.41 -15.27 -20.62
CA LEU A 134 -4.25 -14.20 -21.61
C LEU A 134 -3.17 -14.53 -22.65
N LEU A 135 -2.05 -15.13 -22.23
CA LEU A 135 -0.98 -15.55 -23.14
C LEU A 135 -1.43 -16.66 -24.10
N LYS A 136 -2.21 -17.65 -23.61
CA LYS A 136 -2.81 -18.66 -24.49
C LYS A 136 -3.80 -18.03 -25.47
N ALA A 137 -4.65 -17.13 -24.97
CA ALA A 137 -5.65 -16.44 -25.78
C ALA A 137 -5.05 -15.56 -26.87
N SER A 138 -3.91 -14.92 -26.61
CA SER A 138 -3.21 -14.10 -27.61
C SER A 138 -2.63 -14.92 -28.76
N LEU A 139 -2.33 -16.21 -28.53
CA LEU A 139 -1.86 -17.11 -29.58
C LEU A 139 -3.03 -17.64 -30.41
N SER A 140 -4.06 -18.19 -29.75
CA SER A 140 -5.30 -18.61 -30.40
C SER A 140 -6.39 -18.92 -29.37
N LEU A 141 -7.61 -18.45 -29.61
CA LEU A 141 -8.76 -18.73 -28.75
C LEU A 141 -9.16 -20.21 -28.73
N SER A 142 -8.80 -20.98 -29.76
CA SER A 142 -9.05 -22.43 -29.85
C SER A 142 -8.20 -23.27 -28.89
N LEU A 143 -7.14 -22.69 -28.32
CA LEU A 143 -6.25 -23.35 -27.38
C LEU A 143 -6.74 -23.28 -25.93
N LEU A 144 -7.82 -22.54 -25.67
CA LEU A 144 -8.41 -22.44 -24.34
C LEU A 144 -9.40 -23.58 -24.10
N THR A 145 -9.32 -24.15 -22.90
CA THR A 145 -10.39 -24.99 -22.38
C THR A 145 -11.64 -24.16 -22.07
N ASP A 146 -12.81 -24.81 -21.97
CA ASP A 146 -14.07 -24.13 -21.62
C ASP A 146 -13.97 -23.34 -20.32
N ARG A 147 -13.27 -23.89 -19.31
CA ARG A 147 -13.03 -23.24 -18.03
C ARG A 147 -12.13 -22.00 -18.17
N GLU A 148 -11.06 -22.08 -18.96
CA GLU A 148 -10.18 -20.93 -19.21
C GLU A 148 -10.92 -19.86 -20.01
N MET A 149 -11.82 -20.25 -20.91
CA MET A 149 -12.67 -19.32 -21.67
C MET A 149 -13.65 -18.56 -20.77
N GLU A 150 -14.24 -19.22 -19.76
CA GLU A 150 -15.06 -18.55 -18.74
C GLU A 150 -14.24 -17.55 -17.93
N VAL A 151 -13.05 -17.96 -17.49
CA VAL A 151 -12.12 -17.08 -16.77
C VAL A 151 -11.75 -15.88 -17.64
N LEU A 152 -11.42 -16.07 -18.92
CA LEU A 152 -11.11 -14.99 -19.86
C LEU A 152 -12.28 -13.99 -20.00
N LYS A 153 -13.53 -14.47 -20.08
CA LYS A 153 -14.71 -13.61 -20.15
C LYS A 153 -14.88 -12.75 -18.88
N VAL A 154 -14.48 -13.25 -17.72
CA VAL A 154 -14.51 -12.50 -16.45
C VAL A 154 -13.36 -11.48 -16.42
N ILE A 155 -12.13 -11.93 -16.66
CA ILE A 155 -10.92 -11.11 -16.64
C ILE A 155 -11.09 -9.86 -17.52
N ARG A 156 -11.58 -10.03 -18.76
CA ARG A 156 -11.74 -8.91 -19.71
C ARG A 156 -12.66 -7.79 -19.21
N LYS A 157 -13.58 -8.06 -18.28
CA LYS A 157 -14.46 -7.04 -17.70
C LYS A 157 -13.72 -6.07 -16.79
N HIS A 158 -12.54 -6.45 -16.28
CA HIS A 158 -11.76 -5.68 -15.31
C HIS A 158 -10.56 -4.95 -15.93
N TYR A 159 -10.42 -4.98 -17.26
CA TYR A 159 -9.43 -4.18 -18.01
C TYR A 159 -10.06 -2.89 -18.55
N THR A 160 -10.93 -2.26 -17.76
CA THR A 160 -11.47 -0.95 -18.13
C THR A 160 -10.52 0.17 -17.68
N PRO A 161 -10.53 1.34 -18.34
CA PRO A 161 -9.75 2.48 -17.89
C PRO A 161 -10.05 2.88 -16.43
N GLN A 162 -11.28 2.69 -15.96
CA GLN A 162 -11.67 2.98 -14.58
C GLN A 162 -11.01 2.04 -13.58
N ASP A 163 -10.98 0.74 -13.89
CA ASP A 163 -10.32 -0.26 -13.06
C ASP A 163 -8.80 -0.02 -12.99
N ILE A 164 -8.19 0.37 -14.12
CA ILE A 164 -6.76 0.70 -14.18
C ILE A 164 -6.45 1.92 -13.29
N ILE A 165 -7.29 2.96 -13.32
CA ILE A 165 -7.14 4.15 -12.46
C ILE A 165 -7.34 3.76 -10.98
N ALA A 166 -8.31 2.90 -10.67
CA ALA A 166 -8.53 2.42 -9.31
C ALA A 166 -7.32 1.63 -8.78
N VAL A 167 -6.74 0.75 -9.61
CA VAL A 167 -5.52 0.02 -9.26
C VAL A 167 -4.33 0.97 -9.09
N GLN A 168 -4.17 1.97 -9.97
CA GLN A 168 -3.13 2.98 -9.81
C GLN A 168 -3.26 3.75 -8.49
N ARG A 169 -4.49 4.14 -8.11
CA ARG A 169 -4.75 4.77 -6.80
C ARG A 169 -4.44 3.85 -5.63
N ALA A 170 -4.80 2.57 -5.73
CA ALA A 170 -4.54 1.59 -4.67
C ALA A 170 -3.04 1.24 -4.53
N LEU A 171 -2.25 1.37 -5.60
CA LEU A 171 -0.81 1.11 -5.61
C LEU A 171 0.03 2.32 -5.17
N VAL A 172 -0.53 3.53 -5.24
CA VAL A 172 0.12 4.72 -4.66
C VAL A 172 -0.14 4.68 -3.16
N PRO A 173 0.90 4.56 -2.31
CA PRO A 173 0.71 4.74 -0.88
C PRO A 173 0.18 6.15 -0.67
N GLU A 174 -1.02 6.27 -0.09
CA GLU A 174 -1.54 7.58 0.31
C GLU A 174 -0.50 8.23 1.22
N PRO A 175 0.03 9.42 0.87
CA PRO A 175 1.15 10.02 1.60
C PRO A 175 0.77 10.47 3.01
N ASP A 176 -0.46 10.24 3.47
CA ASP A 176 -1.03 10.83 4.69
C ASP A 176 -1.98 9.88 5.45
N HIS A 177 -1.67 8.58 5.52
CA HIS A 177 -2.31 7.69 6.50
C HIS A 177 -1.72 7.97 7.91
N MET A 178 -2.18 9.06 8.50
CA MET A 178 -2.00 9.34 9.92
C MET A 178 -2.93 8.41 10.72
N PRO A 179 -2.45 7.77 11.82
CA PRO A 179 -3.26 6.85 12.60
C PRO A 179 -4.55 7.53 13.13
N PRO A 180 -5.64 6.77 13.35
CA PRO A 180 -6.89 7.33 13.86
C PRO A 180 -6.65 8.01 15.21
N GLY A 181 -6.76 9.34 15.24
CA GLY A 181 -6.53 10.18 16.42
C GLY A 181 -5.43 11.24 16.26
N SER A 182 -4.60 11.18 15.23
CA SER A 182 -3.65 12.26 14.94
C SER A 182 -4.27 13.30 14.01
N TYR A 183 -4.51 14.51 14.53
CA TYR A 183 -4.84 15.68 13.72
C TYR A 183 -3.55 16.45 13.40
N LYS A 184 -3.41 16.91 12.15
CA LYS A 184 -2.42 17.93 11.80
C LYS A 184 -3.00 19.28 12.23
N GLU A 185 -2.55 19.82 13.35
CA GLU A 185 -2.74 21.24 13.65
C GLU A 185 -1.89 22.06 12.67
N SER A 186 -2.42 22.37 11.50
CA SER A 186 -1.83 23.38 10.64
C SER A 186 -2.18 24.75 11.21
N ILE A 187 -1.36 25.27 12.11
CA ILE A 187 -1.47 26.66 12.58
C ILE A 187 -1.09 27.58 11.41
N THR A 188 -2.10 28.01 10.64
CA THR A 188 -1.96 29.06 9.64
C THR A 188 -1.97 30.40 10.35
N VAL A 189 -0.80 31.02 10.50
CA VAL A 189 -0.69 32.37 11.04
C VAL A 189 -0.97 33.36 9.92
N THR A 190 -2.12 34.03 9.98
CA THR A 190 -2.44 35.18 9.11
C THR A 190 -2.02 36.47 9.78
N VAL A 191 -1.15 37.23 9.10
CA VAL A 191 -0.77 38.58 9.50
C VAL A 191 -1.34 39.54 8.46
N GLU A 192 -2.21 40.47 8.88
CA GLU A 192 -2.81 41.51 8.02
C GLU A 192 -3.45 40.96 6.72
N GLY A 193 -4.12 39.81 6.81
CA GLY A 193 -4.82 39.18 5.68
C GLY A 193 -3.93 38.38 4.71
N ARG A 194 -2.61 38.27 4.96
CA ARG A 194 -1.71 37.39 4.20
C ARG A 194 -1.40 36.12 4.99
N GLN A 195 -1.64 34.97 4.37
CA GLN A 195 -1.18 33.69 4.90
C GLN A 195 0.34 33.60 4.74
N VAL A 196 1.02 33.30 5.85
CA VAL A 196 2.47 33.17 5.87
C VAL A 196 2.83 31.68 5.98
N GLU A 197 3.21 31.07 4.86
CA GLU A 197 3.67 29.68 4.83
C GLU A 197 5.18 29.59 5.11
N GLY A 198 5.57 28.65 5.96
CA GLY A 198 6.97 28.39 6.32
C GLY A 198 7.43 29.01 7.64
N GLU A 199 8.33 28.32 8.35
CA GLU A 199 8.78 28.71 9.69
C GLU A 199 9.64 29.99 9.68
N ALA A 200 10.49 30.17 8.66
CA ALA A 200 11.30 31.37 8.50
C ALA A 200 10.44 32.62 8.27
N ALA A 201 9.39 32.48 7.45
CA ALA A 201 8.46 33.56 7.16
C ALA A 201 7.60 33.91 8.39
N ARG A 202 7.20 32.91 9.19
CA ARG A 202 6.53 33.13 10.49
C ARG A 202 7.41 33.95 11.45
N ARG A 203 8.69 33.60 11.62
CA ARG A 203 9.59 34.36 12.51
C ARG A 203 9.80 35.80 12.04
N ALA A 204 9.89 36.03 10.72
CA ALA A 204 10.01 37.37 10.16
C ALA A 204 8.73 38.21 10.40
N ALA A 205 7.55 37.63 10.17
CA ALA A 205 6.28 38.29 10.40
C ALA A 205 6.03 38.60 11.89
N SER A 206 6.39 37.67 12.80
CA SER A 206 6.31 37.92 14.24
C SER A 206 7.22 39.05 14.72
N ARG A 207 8.44 39.18 14.16
CA ARG A 207 9.34 40.30 14.47
C ARG A 207 8.77 41.64 14.00
N ALA A 208 8.23 41.69 12.78
CA ALA A 208 7.61 42.89 12.25
C ALA A 208 6.39 43.35 13.08
N LEU A 209 5.56 42.40 13.55
CA LEU A 209 4.44 42.72 14.45
C LEU A 209 4.90 43.28 15.79
N LEU A 210 5.96 42.71 16.39
CA LEU A 210 6.51 43.21 17.65
C LEU A 210 7.09 44.62 17.50
N GLU A 211 7.81 44.88 16.40
CA GLU A 211 8.33 46.22 16.10
C GLU A 211 7.20 47.24 15.91
N ASN A 212 6.13 46.88 15.19
CA ASN A 212 4.95 47.74 15.03
C ASN A 212 4.24 48.01 16.37
N PHE A 213 4.15 46.99 17.23
CA PHE A 213 3.55 47.15 18.56
C PHE A 213 4.38 48.06 19.46
N GLU A 214 5.71 47.90 19.46
CA GLU A 214 6.62 48.78 20.20
C GLU A 214 6.60 50.22 19.65
N ALA A 215 6.53 50.39 18.34
CA ALA A 215 6.40 51.70 17.71
C ALA A 215 5.06 52.38 18.11
N GLY A 216 3.96 51.63 18.12
CA GLY A 216 2.65 52.10 18.59
C GLY A 216 2.67 52.47 20.08
N LYS A 217 3.33 51.67 20.92
CA LYS A 217 3.51 51.96 22.35
C LYS A 217 4.31 53.25 22.57
N ARG A 218 5.43 53.44 21.86
CA ARG A 218 6.21 54.68 21.93
C ARG A 218 5.42 55.89 21.44
N ALA A 219 4.59 55.73 20.41
CA ALA A 219 3.72 56.80 19.92
C ALA A 219 2.64 57.18 20.94
N LEU A 220 2.08 56.20 21.66
CA LEU A 220 1.14 56.41 22.76
C LEU A 220 1.79 57.09 23.97
N GLU A 221 3.01 56.69 24.32
CA GLU A 221 3.78 57.31 25.41
C GLU A 221 4.27 58.72 25.06
N ALA A 222 4.35 59.06 23.77
CA ALA A 222 4.71 60.38 23.27
C ALA A 222 3.51 61.34 23.14
N LEU A 223 2.28 60.87 23.37
CA LEU A 223 1.12 61.74 23.47
C LEU A 223 1.14 62.45 24.84
N PRO A 224 0.96 63.78 24.89
CA PRO A 224 0.84 64.47 26.17
C PRO A 224 -0.36 63.94 26.95
N GLU A 225 -0.19 63.74 28.26
CA GLU A 225 -1.24 63.21 29.14
C GLU A 225 -2.56 63.97 28.90
N PRO A 226 -3.68 63.26 28.67
CA PRO A 226 -4.97 63.91 28.56
C PRO A 226 -5.26 64.62 29.88
N THR A 227 -5.37 65.94 29.81
CA THR A 227 -5.85 66.77 30.91
C THR A 227 -7.20 66.23 31.39
N GLU A 228 -7.27 65.91 32.68
CA GLU A 228 -8.48 65.46 33.36
C GLU A 228 -9.63 66.46 33.14
N GLN A 229 -10.43 66.25 32.10
CA GLN A 229 -11.75 66.83 32.02
C GLN A 229 -12.71 65.90 32.76
N SER A 230 -12.76 66.14 34.06
CA SER A 230 -13.92 65.91 34.91
C SER A 230 -15.21 66.23 34.16
N ASN A 231 -15.93 65.20 33.72
CA ASN A 231 -17.35 65.28 33.41
C ASN A 231 -18.04 63.98 33.82
N GLY A 232 -18.27 63.90 35.14
CA GLY A 232 -19.59 63.59 35.71
C GLY A 232 -20.23 62.28 35.29
N ASP A 233 -20.02 61.25 36.10
CA ASP A 233 -21.06 60.54 36.88
C ASP A 233 -22.51 60.70 36.37
N ARG A 234 -22.77 60.27 35.15
CA ARG A 234 -24.11 60.07 34.59
C ARG A 234 -24.25 58.63 34.16
N ALA A 235 -25.33 58.01 34.61
CA ALA A 235 -25.71 56.65 34.24
C ALA A 235 -25.83 56.53 32.72
N LEU A 236 -25.32 55.43 32.16
CA LEU A 236 -25.50 55.05 30.77
C LEU A 236 -26.98 54.74 30.54
N GLU A 237 -27.72 55.70 29.99
CA GLU A 237 -29.05 55.47 29.42
C GLU A 237 -28.87 54.98 27.98
N GLY A 238 -29.35 53.77 27.69
CA GLY A 238 -29.41 53.22 26.34
C GLY A 238 -30.80 52.63 26.09
N GLU A 239 -31.48 53.11 25.06
CA GLU A 239 -32.73 52.54 24.55
C GLU A 239 -32.50 51.14 23.99
N VAL A 240 -33.37 50.20 24.37
CA VAL A 240 -33.51 48.90 23.70
C VAL A 240 -34.43 49.12 22.52
N LEU A 241 -33.92 48.94 21.31
CA LEU A 241 -34.74 48.85 20.10
C LEU A 241 -35.36 47.45 20.03
N ASP A 242 -36.68 47.38 19.91
CA ASP A 242 -37.44 46.16 19.57
C ASP A 242 -37.17 45.71 18.12
#